data_AF-A0A8C8IZN0-F1
#
_entry.id   AF-A0A8C8IZN0-F1
#
_cell.length_a   1.000
_cell.length_b   1.000
_cell.length_c   1.000
_cell.angle_alpha   90.00
_cell.angle_beta   90.00
_cell.angle_gamma   90.00
#
_symmetry.space_group_name_H-M   'P 1'
#
loop_
_entity.id
_entity.type
_entity.pdbx_description
1 polymer ?
#
loop_
_entity_poly.entity_id
_entity_poly.type
_entity_poly.pdbx_seq_one_letter_code
_entity_poly.pdbx_strand_id
1 'polypeptide(L)'
;MQRHPEQIALQLPLRRNTERHFWCSKTQNIVRVIDLLRKVTSGRSCIPSSQNRHAPVCFGEGKEWKMAASKVKQDMPPPGGYGPVDYKRNLPKRGLSGYSMLTIGVGVMCFGYWRLFKWNRERRRLQIEELEARIALLPLLQAEQDRRQLRMLRENLEEEAVVMKGVPGWKVGENVFHTDRWVAPLTEELFNLRPREELLHKRFGFLWYV
;
A
#
# COMPACT_ATOMS: atom_id res chain seq x y z
N MET A 1 6.51 -29.08 38.70
CA MET A 1 7.41 -28.03 38.18
C MET A 1 6.71 -26.69 38.41
N GLN A 2 6.78 -26.19 39.65
CA GLN A 2 6.13 -24.94 40.07
C GLN A 2 6.97 -23.76 39.59
N ARG A 3 6.38 -22.84 38.81
CA ARG A 3 7.00 -21.54 38.50
C ARG A 3 6.36 -20.47 39.38
N HIS A 4 7.19 -19.82 40.18
CA HIS A 4 6.84 -18.73 41.08
C HIS A 4 6.19 -17.53 40.35
N PRO A 5 5.20 -16.85 40.96
CA PRO A 5 4.50 -15.69 40.38
C PRO A 5 5.23 -14.33 40.50
N GLU A 6 6.49 -14.29 40.94
CA GLU A 6 7.19 -13.04 41.34
C GLU A 6 7.99 -12.34 40.22
N GLN A 7 7.84 -12.71 38.94
CA GLN A 7 8.64 -12.13 37.84
C GLN A 7 7.87 -11.30 36.79
N ILE A 8 6.59 -10.98 37.02
CA ILE A 8 5.77 -10.28 36.02
C ILE A 8 5.81 -8.74 36.15
N ALA A 9 6.41 -8.17 37.20
CA ALA A 9 6.22 -6.75 37.53
C ALA A 9 7.34 -5.76 37.13
N LEU A 10 8.45 -6.17 36.50
CA LEU A 10 9.59 -5.25 36.26
C LEU A 10 10.12 -5.26 34.83
N GLN A 11 9.31 -4.88 33.84
CA GLN A 11 9.86 -4.33 32.60
C GLN A 11 8.86 -3.48 31.80
N LEU A 12 8.46 -2.33 32.36
CA LEU A 12 7.92 -1.24 31.56
C LEU A 12 9.01 -0.16 31.38
N PRO A 13 9.75 -0.14 30.26
CA PRO A 13 10.46 1.07 29.90
C PRO A 13 9.49 2.05 29.24
N LEU A 14 9.29 3.18 29.94
CA LEU A 14 8.87 4.46 29.38
C LEU A 14 9.59 4.73 28.05
N ARG A 15 8.95 4.47 26.91
CA ARG A 15 9.48 4.81 25.58
C ARG A 15 8.41 5.49 24.73
N ARG A 16 7.83 6.58 25.24
CA ARG A 16 6.79 7.34 24.54
C ARG A 16 7.18 8.76 24.10
N ASN A 17 8.46 9.15 24.20
CA ASN A 17 8.84 10.56 23.99
C ASN A 17 9.93 10.89 22.95
N THR A 18 10.55 9.92 22.28
CA THR A 18 11.61 10.22 21.29
C THR A 18 11.14 10.31 19.84
N GLU A 19 9.90 9.92 19.50
CA GLU A 19 9.42 9.96 18.11
C GLU A 19 8.82 11.31 17.68
N ARG A 20 8.42 12.18 18.62
CA ARG A 20 7.84 13.50 18.28
C ARG A 20 8.87 14.52 17.77
N HIS A 21 10.12 14.47 18.25
CA HIS A 21 11.16 15.41 17.81
C HIS A 21 11.76 15.07 16.44
N PHE A 22 11.62 13.82 15.98
CA PHE A 22 12.21 13.37 14.71
C PHE A 22 11.40 13.78 13.48
N TRP A 23 10.10 14.06 13.66
CA TRP A 23 9.20 14.48 12.57
C TRP A 23 9.24 15.99 12.27
N CYS A 24 9.81 16.81 13.16
CA CYS A 24 9.87 18.26 12.96
C CYS A 24 11.08 18.72 12.10
N SER A 25 12.16 17.95 12.01
CA SER A 25 13.36 18.36 11.24
C SER A 25 13.32 17.94 9.76
N LYS A 26 12.48 16.95 9.40
CA LYS A 26 12.40 16.43 8.02
C LYS A 26 11.49 17.22 7.08
N THR A 27 10.63 18.11 7.59
CA THR A 27 9.78 18.98 6.76
C THR A 27 10.49 20.25 6.28
N GLN A 28 11.61 20.67 6.90
CA GLN A 28 12.36 21.88 6.48
C GLN A 28 13.23 21.68 5.23
N ASN A 29 13.65 20.45 4.91
CA ASN A 29 14.53 20.20 3.77
C ASN A 29 13.82 20.10 2.41
N ILE A 30 12.51 19.85 2.38
CA ILE A 30 11.76 19.69 1.12
C ILE A 30 11.47 21.06 0.48
N VAL A 31 11.18 22.10 1.27
CA VAL A 31 10.90 23.46 0.76
C VAL A 31 12.16 24.09 0.13
N ARG A 32 13.35 23.83 0.69
CA ARG A 32 14.62 24.36 0.16
C ARG A 32 15.02 23.78 -1.20
N VAL A 33 14.64 22.53 -1.49
CA VAL A 33 14.92 21.90 -2.80
C VAL A 33 14.03 22.48 -3.89
N ILE A 34 12.79 22.84 -3.56
CA ILE A 34 11.84 23.47 -4.52
C ILE A 34 12.30 24.90 -4.86
N ASP A 35 12.81 25.67 -3.90
CA ASP A 35 13.31 27.03 -4.15
C ASP A 35 14.62 27.07 -4.97
N LEU A 36 15.47 26.04 -4.84
CA LEU A 36 16.69 25.92 -5.66
C LEU A 36 16.38 25.60 -7.13
N LEU A 37 15.33 24.81 -7.40
CA LEU A 37 14.91 24.49 -8.75
C LEU A 37 14.25 25.68 -9.48
N ARG A 38 13.71 26.66 -8.74
CA ARG A 38 13.12 27.89 -9.32
C ARG A 38 14.15 28.94 -9.72
N LYS A 39 15.35 28.93 -9.11
CA LYS A 39 16.44 29.86 -9.45
C LYS A 39 17.15 29.51 -10.76
N VAL A 40 17.21 28.24 -11.14
CA VAL A 40 17.92 27.78 -12.34
C VAL A 40 17.18 28.11 -13.65
N THR A 41 15.86 28.37 -13.59
CA THR A 41 15.02 28.59 -14.78
C THR A 41 14.78 30.07 -15.12
N SER A 42 15.46 31.02 -14.45
CA SER A 42 15.25 32.48 -14.63
C SER A 42 16.40 33.22 -15.33
N GLY A 43 17.22 32.52 -16.11
CA GLY A 43 18.22 33.15 -16.98
C GLY A 43 17.57 33.84 -18.19
N ARG A 44 17.16 35.10 -18.01
CA ARG A 44 16.73 35.99 -19.11
C ARG A 44 17.92 36.28 -20.03
N SER A 45 17.79 35.94 -21.30
CA SER A 45 18.68 36.40 -22.37
C SER A 45 18.30 37.83 -22.76
N CYS A 46 19.23 38.77 -22.57
CA CYS A 46 19.12 40.13 -23.11
C CYS A 46 19.85 40.17 -24.47
N ILE A 47 19.12 40.51 -25.53
CA ILE A 47 19.65 40.82 -26.86
C ILE A 47 20.17 42.26 -26.83
N PRO A 48 21.37 42.59 -27.37
CA PRO A 48 21.81 43.97 -27.44
C PRO A 48 21.16 44.69 -28.63
N SER A 49 20.56 45.84 -28.35
CA SER A 49 20.04 46.80 -29.34
C SER A 49 21.20 47.47 -30.08
N SER A 50 21.23 47.35 -31.41
CA SER A 50 22.16 48.12 -32.25
C SER A 50 21.60 49.51 -32.48
N GLN A 51 22.39 50.54 -32.17
CA GLN A 51 22.10 51.91 -32.58
C GLN A 51 23.41 52.59 -32.97
N ASN A 52 23.82 52.39 -34.22
CA ASN A 52 24.92 53.12 -34.84
C ASN A 52 24.41 54.49 -35.29
N ARG A 53 24.96 55.55 -34.68
CA ARG A 53 24.98 56.90 -35.25
C ARG A 53 26.22 57.05 -36.13
N HIS A 54 26.07 57.84 -37.19
CA HIS A 54 27.05 58.66 -37.92
C HIS A 54 27.00 58.44 -39.43
N ALA A 55 26.25 59.34 -40.08
CA ALA A 55 26.45 59.73 -41.48
C ALA A 55 27.67 60.67 -41.58
N PRO A 56 28.29 60.74 -42.76
CA PRO A 56 28.32 62.05 -43.40
C PRO A 56 27.80 62.04 -44.84
N VAL A 57 27.12 63.15 -45.16
CA VAL A 57 26.65 63.59 -46.46
C VAL A 57 27.84 64.16 -47.22
N CYS A 58 28.03 63.75 -48.48
CA CYS A 58 28.74 64.56 -49.46
C CYS A 58 27.97 64.58 -50.78
N PHE A 59 27.79 65.82 -51.24
CA PHE A 59 27.09 66.28 -52.44
C PHE A 59 27.64 65.67 -53.73
N GLY A 60 26.75 65.51 -54.71
CA GLY A 60 27.10 65.03 -56.04
C GLY A 60 27.66 66.12 -56.95
N GLU A 61 28.50 65.68 -57.88
CA GLU A 61 28.85 66.39 -59.12
C GLU A 61 28.89 65.41 -60.29
N GLY A 62 28.39 65.86 -61.45
CA GLY A 62 28.90 65.46 -62.77
C GLY A 62 28.33 64.20 -63.42
N LYS A 63 27.59 64.39 -64.52
CA LYS A 63 26.99 63.37 -65.40
C LYS A 63 28.01 62.74 -66.36
N GLU A 64 27.85 61.45 -66.66
CA GLU A 64 28.14 60.87 -67.99
C GLU A 64 27.09 59.80 -68.32
N TRP A 65 26.36 59.95 -69.43
CA TRP A 65 25.33 59.01 -69.87
C TRP A 65 25.88 58.08 -70.95
N LYS A 66 26.29 56.87 -70.57
CA LYS A 66 26.42 55.74 -71.50
C LYS A 66 25.16 54.88 -71.41
N MET A 67 24.59 54.54 -72.57
CA MET A 67 23.42 53.67 -72.69
C MET A 67 23.70 52.33 -71.98
N ALA A 68 23.10 52.14 -70.81
CA ALA A 68 23.28 50.94 -70.02
C ALA A 68 22.42 49.80 -70.61
N ALA A 69 23.05 48.68 -70.95
CA ALA A 69 22.35 47.41 -71.16
C ALA A 69 21.41 47.17 -69.97
N SER A 70 20.18 46.73 -70.23
CA SER A 70 19.17 46.48 -69.19
C SER A 70 19.76 45.54 -68.15
N LYS A 71 20.16 46.09 -67.00
CA LYS A 71 20.81 45.33 -65.94
C LYS A 71 19.74 44.47 -65.27
N VAL A 72 19.63 43.21 -65.69
CA VAL A 72 18.81 42.21 -65.00
C VAL A 72 19.29 42.18 -63.55
N LYS A 73 18.43 42.58 -62.61
CA LYS A 73 18.70 42.48 -61.19
C LYS A 73 18.52 41.02 -60.80
N GLN A 74 19.59 40.27 -60.99
CA GLN A 74 19.65 38.86 -60.67
C GLN A 74 19.64 38.72 -59.14
N ASP A 75 18.87 37.77 -58.63
CA ASP A 75 18.87 37.47 -57.20
C ASP A 75 20.14 36.70 -56.87
N MET A 76 21.13 37.44 -56.37
CA MET A 76 22.38 36.87 -55.87
C MET A 76 22.32 36.73 -54.36
N PRO A 77 22.98 35.71 -53.78
CA PRO A 77 23.20 35.67 -52.35
C PRO A 77 23.94 36.96 -51.91
N PRO A 78 23.67 37.45 -50.68
CA PRO A 78 24.31 38.65 -50.18
C PRO A 78 25.84 38.52 -50.26
N PRO A 79 26.59 39.60 -50.54
CA PRO A 79 28.04 39.57 -50.54
C PRO A 79 28.54 39.22 -49.13
N GLY A 80 28.92 37.95 -48.93
CA GLY A 80 29.20 37.35 -47.62
C GLY A 80 28.58 35.96 -47.39
N GLY A 81 27.67 35.52 -48.26
CA GLY A 81 27.02 34.20 -48.17
C GLY A 81 25.98 34.10 -47.05
N TYR A 82 25.31 32.95 -46.93
CA TYR A 82 24.37 32.68 -45.85
C TYR A 82 25.12 32.22 -44.59
N GLY A 83 24.54 32.50 -43.41
CA GLY A 83 25.07 32.01 -42.14
C GLY A 83 25.20 30.48 -42.11
N PRO A 84 26.11 29.95 -41.28
CA PRO A 84 26.31 28.51 -41.18
C PRO A 84 25.02 27.83 -40.69
N VAL A 85 24.55 26.85 -41.47
CA VAL A 85 23.39 26.03 -41.12
C VAL A 85 23.87 24.77 -40.43
N ASP A 86 23.38 24.52 -39.22
CA ASP A 86 23.71 23.32 -38.46
C ASP A 86 23.03 22.08 -39.06
N TYR A 87 23.74 21.39 -39.94
CA TYR A 87 23.28 20.16 -40.58
C TYR A 87 23.48 18.90 -39.70
N LYS A 88 24.17 19.04 -38.56
CA LYS A 88 24.50 17.92 -37.66
C LYS A 88 23.40 17.71 -36.62
N ARG A 89 23.05 16.45 -36.40
CA ARG A 89 22.10 16.05 -35.35
C ARG A 89 22.69 16.28 -33.95
N ASN A 90 22.20 17.28 -33.24
CA ASN A 90 22.59 17.65 -31.88
C ASN A 90 21.64 17.05 -30.82
N LEU A 91 21.71 15.73 -30.60
CA LEU A 91 20.92 15.10 -29.52
C LEU A 91 21.66 15.16 -28.18
N PRO A 92 21.17 15.94 -27.19
CA PRO A 92 21.76 15.96 -25.86
C PRO A 92 21.43 14.64 -25.15
N LYS A 93 22.46 13.99 -24.59
CA LYS A 93 22.29 12.83 -23.71
C LYS A 93 21.68 13.29 -22.38
N ARG A 94 20.35 13.35 -22.32
CA ARG A 94 19.58 13.70 -21.13
C ARG A 94 19.19 12.42 -20.38
N GLY A 95 19.38 12.41 -19.06
CA GLY A 95 18.98 11.31 -18.18
C GLY A 95 20.04 10.92 -17.16
N LEU A 96 19.60 10.15 -16.17
CA LEU A 96 20.48 9.50 -15.19
C LEU A 96 21.18 8.31 -15.85
N SER A 97 22.43 8.04 -15.46
CA SER A 97 23.16 6.85 -15.90
C SER A 97 22.43 5.57 -15.49
N GLY A 98 22.58 4.49 -16.27
CA GLY A 98 21.96 3.19 -15.94
C GLY A 98 22.36 2.68 -14.55
N TYR A 99 23.64 2.85 -14.17
CA TYR A 99 24.11 2.51 -12.83
C TYR A 99 23.43 3.35 -11.74
N SER A 100 23.22 4.65 -11.96
CA SER A 100 22.50 5.50 -11.01
C SER A 100 21.02 5.13 -10.88
N MET A 101 20.41 4.60 -11.94
CA MET A 101 19.02 4.14 -11.86
C MET A 101 18.90 2.85 -11.05
N LEU A 102 19.86 1.92 -11.21
CA LEU A 102 19.93 0.69 -10.43
C LEU A 102 20.19 0.95 -8.95
N THR A 103 21.09 1.87 -8.60
CA THR A 103 21.37 2.18 -7.19
C THR A 103 20.18 2.83 -6.49
N ILE A 104 19.43 3.70 -7.18
CA ILE A 104 18.18 4.26 -6.65
C ILE A 104 17.14 3.15 -6.46
N GLY A 105 16.98 2.26 -7.44
CA GLY A 105 16.06 1.13 -7.35
C GLY A 105 16.36 0.22 -6.16
N VAL A 106 17.62 -0.18 -5.99
CA VAL A 106 18.07 -1.00 -4.85
C VAL A 106 17.88 -0.24 -3.54
N GLY A 107 18.19 1.05 -3.48
CA GLY A 107 17.98 1.88 -2.29
C GLY A 107 16.52 1.94 -1.84
N VAL A 108 15.59 2.11 -2.79
CA VAL A 108 14.15 2.10 -2.51
C VAL A 108 13.69 0.72 -2.05
N MET A 109 14.17 -0.35 -2.67
CA MET A 109 13.82 -1.72 -2.27
C MET A 109 14.33 -2.04 -0.86
N CYS A 110 15.59 -1.75 -0.56
CA CYS A 110 16.16 -1.94 0.78
C CYS A 110 15.39 -1.15 1.85
N PHE A 111 15.00 0.09 1.54
CA PHE A 111 14.17 0.89 2.45
C PHE A 111 12.76 0.32 2.61
N GLY A 112 12.14 -0.14 1.53
CA GLY A 112 10.84 -0.80 1.54
C GLY A 112 10.84 -2.05 2.42
N TYR A 113 11.84 -2.93 2.24
CA TYR A 113 12.01 -4.12 3.07
C TYR A 113 12.19 -3.76 4.54
N TRP A 114 13.07 -2.80 4.87
CA TRP A 114 13.25 -2.37 6.26
C TRP A 114 11.94 -1.91 6.92
N ARG A 115 11.12 -1.13 6.19
CA ARG A 115 9.82 -0.68 6.68
C ARG A 115 8.81 -1.82 6.82
N LEU A 116 8.77 -2.75 5.86
CA LEU A 116 7.95 -3.96 5.93
C LEU A 116 8.32 -4.85 7.12
N PHE A 117 9.62 -5.03 7.40
CA PHE A 117 10.07 -5.79 8.57
C PHE A 117 9.66 -5.12 9.88
N LYS A 118 9.76 -3.79 9.99
CA LYS A 118 9.25 -3.05 11.17
C LYS A 118 7.74 -3.26 11.31
N TRP A 119 6.98 -3.15 10.22
CA TRP A 119 5.53 -3.29 10.24
C TRP A 119 5.07 -4.72 10.57
N ASN A 120 5.71 -5.74 9.99
CA ASN A 120 5.37 -7.14 10.25
C ASN A 120 5.63 -7.52 11.72
N ARG A 121 6.65 -6.93 12.35
CA ARG A 121 6.89 -7.10 13.79
C ARG A 121 5.76 -6.49 14.62
N GLU A 122 5.25 -5.33 14.22
CA GLU A 122 4.10 -4.70 14.88
C GLU A 122 2.82 -5.50 14.70
N ARG A 123 2.53 -5.94 13.47
CA ARG A 123 1.38 -6.82 13.17
C ARG A 123 1.41 -8.09 14.00
N ARG A 124 2.59 -8.68 14.21
CA ARG A 124 2.74 -9.86 15.07
C ARG A 124 2.45 -9.55 16.53
N ARG A 125 2.85 -8.38 17.04
CA ARG A 125 2.52 -7.95 18.42
C ARG A 125 1.01 -7.84 18.61
N LEU A 126 0.33 -7.16 17.68
CA LEU A 126 -1.13 -7.02 17.70
C LEU A 126 -1.85 -8.38 17.61
N GLN A 127 -1.35 -9.29 16.77
CA GLN A 127 -1.90 -10.65 16.69
C GLN A 127 -1.72 -11.43 17.99
N ILE A 128 -0.59 -11.26 18.68
CA ILE A 128 -0.36 -11.90 19.98
C ILE A 128 -1.34 -11.33 21.01
N GLU A 129 -1.52 -10.01 21.06
CA GLU A 129 -2.50 -9.37 21.95
C GLU A 129 -3.93 -9.88 21.71
N GLU A 130 -4.34 -10.03 20.43
CA GLU A 130 -5.65 -10.59 20.06
C GLU A 130 -5.79 -12.06 20.49
N LEU A 131 -4.75 -12.87 20.31
CA LEU A 131 -4.74 -14.28 20.72
C LEU A 131 -4.78 -14.42 22.24
N GLU A 132 -4.04 -13.59 22.98
CA GLU A 132 -4.06 -13.55 24.45
C GLU A 132 -5.44 -13.14 24.97
N ALA A 133 -6.07 -12.13 24.35
CA ALA A 133 -7.43 -11.74 24.67
C ALA A 133 -8.43 -12.88 24.41
N ARG A 134 -8.27 -13.61 23.29
CA ARG A 134 -9.09 -14.80 23.02
C ARG A 134 -8.87 -15.88 24.07
N ILE A 135 -7.63 -16.23 24.40
CA ILE A 135 -7.30 -17.26 25.40
C ILE A 135 -7.92 -16.94 26.76
N ALA A 136 -7.94 -15.67 27.16
CA ALA A 136 -8.59 -15.23 28.40
C ALA A 136 -10.11 -15.49 28.40
N LEU A 137 -10.78 -15.39 27.25
CA LEU A 137 -12.22 -15.61 27.11
C LEU A 137 -12.61 -17.07 26.84
N LEU A 138 -11.70 -17.89 26.30
CA LEU A 138 -11.94 -19.29 25.96
C LEU A 138 -12.62 -20.13 27.07
N PRO A 139 -12.17 -20.10 28.35
CA PRO A 139 -12.77 -20.98 29.37
C PRO A 139 -14.24 -20.67 29.64
N LEU A 140 -14.63 -19.39 29.56
CA LEU A 140 -16.03 -18.99 29.75
C LEU A 140 -16.90 -19.45 28.56
N LEU A 141 -16.42 -19.21 27.34
CA LEU A 141 -17.13 -19.63 26.12
C LEU A 141 -17.27 -21.16 26.05
N GLN A 142 -16.22 -21.89 26.47
CA GLN A 142 -16.25 -23.35 26.53
C GLN A 142 -17.32 -23.82 27.52
N ALA A 143 -17.35 -23.28 28.74
CA ALA A 143 -18.33 -23.66 29.75
C ALA A 143 -19.78 -23.37 29.32
N GLU A 144 -20.02 -22.25 28.64
CA GLU A 144 -21.34 -21.93 28.08
C GLU A 144 -21.74 -22.89 26.96
N GLN A 145 -20.80 -23.23 26.08
CA GLN A 145 -21.03 -24.17 24.99
C GLN A 145 -21.32 -25.58 25.51
N ASP A 146 -20.55 -26.07 26.48
CA ASP A 146 -20.76 -27.38 27.11
C ASP A 146 -22.15 -27.45 27.77
N ARG A 147 -22.55 -26.40 28.52
CA ARG A 147 -23.89 -26.30 29.11
C ARG A 147 -24.99 -26.31 28.06
N ARG A 148 -24.81 -25.59 26.95
CA ARG A 148 -25.79 -25.55 25.86
C ARG A 148 -25.94 -26.93 25.21
N GLN A 149 -24.83 -27.62 24.94
CA GLN A 149 -24.86 -28.96 24.32
C GLN A 149 -25.54 -29.99 25.22
N LEU A 150 -25.20 -30.04 26.51
CA LEU A 150 -25.80 -30.97 27.45
C LEU A 150 -27.30 -30.73 27.65
N ARG A 151 -27.76 -29.46 27.64
CA ARG A 151 -29.20 -29.13 27.68
C ARG A 151 -29.94 -29.70 26.48
N MET A 152 -29.43 -29.46 25.26
CA MET A 152 -30.07 -29.97 24.05
C MET A 152 -30.11 -31.50 24.00
N LEU A 153 -29.01 -32.17 24.38
CA LEU A 153 -29.00 -33.63 24.46
C LEU A 153 -29.97 -34.16 25.51
N ARG A 154 -30.10 -33.47 26.65
CA ARG A 154 -31.04 -33.85 27.69
C ARG A 154 -32.49 -33.75 27.21
N GLU A 155 -32.83 -32.65 26.53
CA GLU A 155 -34.15 -32.46 25.92
C GLU A 155 -34.43 -33.52 24.85
N ASN A 156 -33.47 -33.81 23.97
CA ASN A 156 -33.61 -34.85 22.94
C ASN A 156 -33.82 -36.25 23.55
N LEU A 157 -33.11 -36.58 24.64
CA LEU A 157 -33.30 -37.84 25.35
C LEU A 157 -34.67 -37.95 26.04
N GLU A 158 -35.18 -36.84 26.60
CA GLU A 158 -36.51 -36.81 27.22
C GLU A 158 -37.62 -36.99 26.17
N GLU A 159 -37.49 -36.33 25.02
CA GLU A 159 -38.42 -36.50 23.89
C GLU A 159 -38.32 -37.90 23.27
N GLU A 160 -37.11 -38.44 23.09
CA GLU A 160 -36.90 -39.81 22.62
C GLU A 160 -37.59 -40.82 23.55
N ALA A 161 -37.47 -40.64 24.87
CA ALA A 161 -38.13 -41.48 25.86
C ALA A 161 -39.65 -41.42 25.79
N VAL A 162 -40.22 -40.30 25.31
CA VAL A 162 -41.67 -40.14 25.12
C VAL A 162 -42.12 -40.79 23.81
N VAL A 163 -41.41 -40.52 22.71
CA VAL A 163 -41.75 -41.00 21.37
C VAL A 163 -41.56 -42.51 21.22
N MET A 164 -40.52 -43.09 21.84
CA MET A 164 -40.11 -44.48 21.62
C MET A 164 -40.75 -45.52 22.58
N LYS A 165 -41.69 -45.11 23.45
CA LYS A 165 -42.33 -46.02 24.43
C LYS A 165 -42.99 -47.25 23.81
N GLY A 166 -43.45 -47.15 22.57
CA GLY A 166 -44.21 -48.20 21.89
C GLY A 166 -43.37 -49.18 21.06
N VAL A 167 -42.05 -48.99 20.94
CA VAL A 167 -41.21 -49.78 20.03
C VAL A 167 -40.49 -50.90 20.80
N PRO A 168 -40.74 -52.18 20.48
CA PRO A 168 -40.08 -53.29 21.16
C PRO A 168 -38.59 -53.33 20.86
N GLY A 169 -37.76 -53.51 21.89
CA GLY A 169 -36.30 -53.64 21.75
C GLY A 169 -35.52 -52.33 21.65
N TRP A 170 -36.18 -51.18 21.70
CA TRP A 170 -35.51 -49.87 21.71
C TRP A 170 -35.01 -49.51 23.11
N LYS A 171 -33.73 -49.17 23.24
CA LYS A 171 -33.15 -48.63 24.48
C LYS A 171 -32.85 -47.16 24.31
N VAL A 172 -33.52 -46.33 25.11
CA VAL A 172 -33.34 -44.88 25.07
C VAL A 172 -31.92 -44.51 25.47
N GLY A 173 -31.25 -43.69 24.65
CA GLY A 173 -29.91 -43.19 24.94
C GLY A 173 -28.81 -44.25 24.92
N GLU A 174 -29.03 -45.39 24.24
CA GLU A 174 -27.96 -46.38 24.02
C GLU A 174 -26.88 -45.79 23.11
N ASN A 175 -25.61 -45.93 23.53
CA ASN A 175 -24.49 -45.44 22.73
C ASN A 175 -24.31 -46.35 21.51
N VAL A 176 -24.24 -45.74 20.32
CA VAL A 176 -23.97 -46.46 19.06
C VAL A 176 -22.54 -47.01 19.03
N PHE A 177 -21.62 -46.35 19.73
CA PHE A 177 -20.23 -46.77 19.81
C PHE A 177 -20.01 -47.80 20.92
N HIS A 178 -19.11 -48.76 20.68
CA HIS A 178 -18.71 -49.78 21.64
C HIS A 178 -17.78 -49.25 22.77
N THR A 179 -17.62 -47.94 22.90
CA THR A 179 -16.70 -47.30 23.86
C THR A 179 -17.47 -46.46 24.88
N ASP A 180 -17.04 -46.51 26.14
CA ASP A 180 -17.59 -45.67 27.22
C ASP A 180 -17.08 -44.21 27.20
N ARG A 181 -16.21 -43.89 26.23
CA ARG A 181 -15.67 -42.55 26.05
C ARG A 181 -16.74 -41.61 25.51
N TRP A 182 -16.78 -40.38 26.03
CA TRP A 182 -17.57 -39.31 25.45
C TRP A 182 -17.19 -39.03 23.99
N VAL A 183 -18.18 -39.06 23.11
CA VAL A 183 -18.05 -38.67 21.70
C VAL A 183 -18.81 -37.38 21.51
N ALA A 184 -18.17 -36.40 20.85
CA ALA A 184 -18.83 -35.14 20.55
C ALA A 184 -20.00 -35.41 19.58
N PRO A 185 -21.22 -34.93 19.91
CA PRO A 185 -22.39 -35.24 19.12
C PRO A 185 -22.37 -34.51 17.78
N LEU A 186 -22.98 -35.11 16.76
CA LEU A 186 -23.12 -34.50 15.45
C LEU A 186 -24.12 -33.34 15.50
N THR A 187 -23.98 -32.38 14.57
CA THR A 187 -24.95 -31.28 14.46
C THR A 187 -26.36 -31.79 14.16
N GLU A 188 -26.48 -32.89 13.41
CA GLU A 188 -27.76 -33.53 13.09
C GLU A 188 -28.39 -34.19 14.32
N GLU A 189 -27.60 -34.78 15.22
CA GLU A 189 -28.08 -35.38 16.48
C GLU A 189 -28.61 -34.31 17.46
N LEU A 190 -28.02 -33.11 17.44
CA LEU A 190 -28.46 -32.00 18.28
C LEU A 190 -29.75 -31.34 17.77
N PHE A 191 -29.89 -31.18 16.45
CA PHE A 191 -30.94 -30.38 15.84
C PHE A 191 -32.03 -31.19 15.10
N ASN A 192 -32.08 -32.52 15.27
CA ASN A 192 -33.06 -33.40 14.62
C ASN A 192 -34.53 -33.07 14.98
N LEU A 193 -34.82 -32.72 16.23
CA LEU A 193 -36.17 -32.40 16.71
C LEU A 193 -36.55 -30.92 16.52
N ARG A 194 -35.60 -30.09 16.08
CA ARG A 194 -35.77 -28.65 15.89
C ARG A 194 -36.27 -28.33 14.48
N PRO A 195 -36.85 -27.14 14.24
CA PRO A 195 -37.23 -26.74 12.90
C PRO A 195 -36.01 -26.76 11.96
N ARG A 196 -36.26 -27.19 10.72
CA ARG A 196 -35.23 -27.35 9.68
C ARG A 196 -34.39 -26.08 9.46
N GLU A 197 -35.00 -24.91 9.65
CA GLU A 197 -34.34 -23.62 9.52
C GLU A 197 -33.17 -23.45 10.50
N GLU A 198 -33.33 -23.88 11.76
CA GLU A 198 -32.27 -23.81 12.76
C GLU A 198 -31.09 -24.70 12.40
N LEU A 199 -31.36 -25.92 11.92
CA LEU A 199 -30.33 -26.85 11.44
C LEU A 199 -29.55 -26.24 10.27
N LEU A 200 -30.26 -25.70 9.27
CA LEU A 200 -29.64 -25.07 8.11
C LEU A 200 -28.79 -23.86 8.51
N HIS A 201 -29.31 -23.03 9.43
CA HIS A 201 -28.57 -21.87 9.94
C HIS A 201 -27.30 -22.30 10.70
N LYS A 202 -27.36 -23.38 11.50
CA LYS A 202 -26.17 -23.88 12.21
C LYS A 202 -25.14 -24.51 11.26
N ARG A 203 -25.59 -25.19 10.21
CA ARG A 203 -24.71 -25.85 9.24
C ARG A 203 -24.08 -24.88 8.24
N PHE A 204 -24.86 -23.95 7.71
CA PHE A 204 -24.45 -23.08 6.61
C PHE A 204 -24.38 -21.59 6.96
N GLY A 205 -24.84 -21.18 8.15
CA GLY A 205 -24.92 -19.76 8.51
C GLY A 205 -23.58 -19.03 8.43
N PHE A 206 -22.47 -19.68 8.77
CA PHE A 206 -21.13 -19.08 8.61
C PHE A 206 -20.75 -18.86 7.14
N LEU A 207 -21.09 -19.80 6.25
CA LEU A 207 -20.79 -19.70 4.82
C LEU A 207 -21.66 -18.65 4.12
N TRP A 208 -22.91 -18.49 4.55
CA TRP A 208 -23.84 -17.48 4.01
C TRP A 208 -23.61 -16.07 4.54
N TYR A 209 -22.79 -15.91 5.58
CA TYR A 209 -22.54 -14.61 6.22
C TYR A 209 -21.53 -13.74 5.43
N VAL A 210 -20.84 -14.31 4.44
CA VAL A 210 -19.89 -13.60 3.56
C VAL A 210 -20.61 -13.03 2.34
#